data_AF-A0A6N8R557-F1
#
_entry.id   AF-A0A6N8R557-F1
#
_cell.length_a   1.000
_cell.length_b   1.000
_cell.length_c   1.000
_cell.angle_alpha   90.00
_cell.angle_beta   90.00
_cell.angle_gamma   90.00
#
_symmetry.space_group_name_H-M   'P 1'
#
loop_
_entity.id
_entity.type
_entity.pdbx_description
1 polymer ?
#
loop_
_entity_poly.entity_id
_entity_poly.type
_entity_poly.pdbx_seq_one_letter_code
_entity_poly.pdbx_strand_id
1 'polypeptide(L)'
;PALGVTHRFVGTEPFCRVTAQYNQDMRYWLETPTISAPPIELVEIERLRYQEMPISASRVRQLLAKNDLTAIAPLVPAVTLHYLQNLLEHSRQDAAARQKTPA
;
A
#
# COMPACT_ATOMS: atom_id res chain seq x y z
N PRO A 1 5.13 2.15 23.91
CA PRO A 1 5.23 2.82 22.58
C PRO A 1 5.52 4.32 22.74
N ALA A 2 6.51 4.87 22.02
CA ALA A 2 6.94 6.27 22.18
C ALA A 2 5.85 7.32 21.86
N LEU A 3 4.83 6.93 21.08
CA LEU A 3 3.69 7.78 20.70
C LEU A 3 2.35 7.34 21.33
N GLY A 4 2.38 6.44 22.33
CA GLY A 4 1.15 5.95 22.96
C GLY A 4 0.25 5.11 22.04
N VAL A 5 0.78 4.56 20.95
CA VAL A 5 0.02 3.70 20.02
C VAL A 5 -0.49 2.45 20.73
N THR A 6 -1.81 2.27 20.77
CA THR A 6 -2.45 1.10 21.42
C THR A 6 -3.06 0.12 20.41
N HIS A 7 -3.34 0.58 19.19
CA HIS A 7 -4.00 -0.22 18.16
C HIS A 7 -3.27 -0.08 16.84
N ARG A 8 -3.34 -1.16 16.04
CA ARG A 8 -2.92 -1.17 14.65
C ARG A 8 -4.05 -1.76 13.81
N PHE A 9 -4.42 -1.05 12.74
CA PHE A 9 -5.46 -1.49 11.82
C PHE A 9 -4.84 -2.12 10.57
N VAL A 10 -5.35 -3.26 10.15
CA VAL A 10 -4.97 -3.94 8.90
C VAL A 10 -6.20 -4.39 8.13
N GLY A 11 -6.11 -4.38 6.81
CA GLY A 11 -7.17 -4.94 5.96
C GLY A 11 -7.11 -6.48 5.90
N THR A 12 -8.26 -7.13 5.78
CA THR A 12 -8.36 -8.57 5.52
C THR A 12 -7.63 -8.94 4.24
N GLU A 13 -6.96 -10.09 4.24
CA GLU A 13 -6.19 -10.59 3.09
C GLU A 13 -6.52 -12.06 2.77
N PRO A 14 -7.52 -12.31 1.91
CA PRO A 14 -7.90 -13.67 1.55
C PRO A 14 -7.23 -14.18 0.26
N PHE A 15 -6.45 -13.37 -0.47
CA PHE A 15 -5.90 -13.76 -1.77
C PHE A 15 -4.40 -14.04 -1.74
N CYS A 16 -3.65 -13.30 -0.92
CA CYS A 16 -2.20 -13.46 -0.81
C CYS A 16 -1.82 -14.17 0.49
N ARG A 17 -1.46 -15.46 0.40
CA ARG A 17 -1.03 -16.26 1.56
C ARG A 17 0.14 -15.65 2.32
N VAL A 18 1.09 -15.05 1.60
CA VAL A 18 2.26 -14.39 2.23
C VAL A 18 1.82 -13.19 3.06
N THR A 19 0.93 -12.36 2.52
CA THR A 19 0.43 -11.19 3.25
C THR A 19 -0.51 -11.59 4.39
N ALA A 20 -1.28 -12.67 4.23
CA ALA A 20 -2.08 -13.24 5.32
C ALA A 20 -1.20 -13.74 6.48
N GLN A 21 -0.12 -14.47 6.18
CA GLN A 21 0.85 -14.90 7.20
C GLN A 21 1.50 -13.70 7.88
N TYR A 22 1.86 -12.66 7.12
CA TYR A 22 2.41 -11.43 7.68
C TYR A 22 1.45 -10.77 8.69
N ASN A 23 0.14 -10.74 8.41
CA ASN A 23 -0.85 -10.24 9.37
C ASN A 23 -0.94 -11.11 10.63
N GLN A 24 -0.84 -12.44 10.50
CA GLN A 24 -0.84 -13.37 11.64
C GLN A 24 0.40 -13.20 12.52
N ASP A 25 1.59 -13.16 11.90
CA ASP A 25 2.85 -12.93 12.60
C ASP A 25 2.85 -11.57 13.30
N MET A 26 2.32 -10.54 12.63
CA MET A 26 2.16 -9.21 13.21
C MET A 26 1.27 -9.25 14.45
N ARG A 27 0.14 -9.95 14.42
CA ARG A 27 -0.74 -10.11 15.58
C ARG A 27 0.01 -10.73 16.74
N TYR A 28 0.68 -11.87 16.47
CA TYR A 28 1.45 -12.58 17.48
C TYR A 28 2.49 -11.67 18.13
N TRP A 29 3.33 -11.00 17.35
CA TRP A 29 4.40 -10.17 17.90
C TRP A 29 3.92 -8.90 18.58
N LEU A 30 2.80 -8.32 18.16
CA LEU A 30 2.27 -7.09 18.78
C LEU A 30 1.52 -7.35 20.10
N GLU A 31 0.94 -8.53 20.26
CA GLU A 31 0.09 -8.86 21.41
C GLU A 31 0.77 -9.82 22.40
N THR A 32 1.86 -10.48 22.00
CA THR A 32 2.55 -11.45 22.86
C THR A 32 3.13 -10.80 24.13
N PRO A 33 3.00 -11.46 25.29
CA PRO A 33 3.64 -11.01 26.52
C PRO A 33 5.17 -11.24 26.53
N THR A 34 5.72 -11.91 25.51
CA THR A 34 7.16 -12.21 25.43
C THR A 34 8.03 -11.00 25.09
N ILE A 35 7.44 -9.92 24.53
CA ILE A 35 8.15 -8.68 24.27
C ILE A 35 8.00 -7.75 25.47
N SER A 36 9.12 -7.16 25.92
CA SER A 36 9.14 -6.13 26.96
C SER A 36 8.71 -4.76 26.40
N ALA A 37 7.48 -4.70 25.90
CA ALA A 37 6.80 -3.50 25.45
C ALA A 37 5.30 -3.65 25.71
N PRO A 38 4.55 -2.55 25.93
CA PRO A 38 3.10 -2.62 26.04
C PRO A 38 2.48 -3.24 24.77
N PRO A 39 1.47 -4.11 24.91
CA PRO A 39 0.83 -4.74 23.77
C PRO A 39 0.14 -3.72 22.87
N ILE A 40 0.07 -4.04 21.58
CA ILE A 40 -0.67 -3.28 20.57
C ILE A 40 -1.71 -4.20 19.96
N GLU A 41 -2.98 -3.86 20.10
CA GLU A 41 -4.08 -4.65 19.56
C GLU A 41 -4.09 -4.57 18.03
N LEU A 42 -4.12 -5.71 17.34
CA LEU A 42 -4.26 -5.77 15.89
C LEU A 42 -5.74 -5.92 15.49
N VAL A 43 -6.33 -4.83 15.01
CA VAL A 43 -7.69 -4.80 14.51
C VAL A 43 -7.70 -5.08 13.01
N GLU A 44 -8.33 -6.19 12.62
CA GLU A 44 -8.50 -6.55 11.22
C GLU A 44 -9.86 -6.06 10.71
N ILE A 45 -9.85 -5.25 9.65
CA ILE A 45 -11.04 -4.65 9.04
C ILE A 45 -11.26 -5.20 7.63
N GLU A 46 -12.52 -5.29 7.19
CA GLU A 46 -12.80 -5.76 5.83
C GLU A 46 -12.13 -4.85 4.80
N ARG A 47 -11.40 -5.47 3.86
CA ARG A 47 -10.77 -4.73 2.77
C ARG A 47 -11.82 -4.09 1.86
N LEU A 48 -11.67 -2.79 1.63
CA LEU A 48 -12.49 -2.04 0.68
C LEU A 48 -12.47 -2.68 -0.72
N ARG A 49 -13.64 -2.79 -1.32
CA ARG A 49 -13.84 -3.35 -2.66
C ARG A 49 -14.29 -2.27 -3.63
N TYR A 50 -13.86 -2.42 -4.88
CA TYR A 50 -14.35 -1.65 -6.01
C TYR A 50 -14.72 -2.63 -7.13
N GLN A 51 -15.97 -2.58 -7.58
CA GLN A 51 -16.53 -3.53 -8.57
C GLN A 51 -16.29 -4.99 -8.16
N GLU A 52 -16.71 -5.36 -6.95
CA GLU A 52 -16.50 -6.70 -6.34
C GLU A 52 -15.05 -7.15 -6.14
N MET A 53 -14.08 -6.38 -6.64
CA MET A 53 -12.67 -6.68 -6.48
C MET A 53 -12.06 -5.88 -5.33
N PRO A 54 -11.33 -6.52 -4.42
CA PRO A 54 -10.59 -5.84 -3.37
C PRO A 54 -9.55 -4.88 -3.93
N ILE A 55 -9.44 -3.71 -3.31
CA ILE A 55 -8.41 -2.72 -3.63
C ILE A 55 -7.08 -3.18 -3.03
N SER A 56 -6.03 -3.27 -3.87
CA SER A 56 -4.69 -3.67 -3.44
C SER A 56 -3.60 -2.79 -4.05
N ALA A 57 -2.53 -2.56 -3.30
CA ALA A 57 -1.39 -1.77 -3.76
C ALA A 57 -0.68 -2.42 -4.96
N SER A 58 -0.66 -3.76 -5.03
CA SER A 58 -0.10 -4.49 -6.17
C SER A 58 -0.86 -4.20 -7.47
N ARG A 59 -2.20 -4.16 -7.42
CA ARG A 59 -3.03 -3.79 -8.57
C ARG A 59 -2.76 -2.34 -9.02
N VAL A 60 -2.68 -1.41 -8.08
CA VAL A 60 -2.35 0.00 -8.40
C VAL A 60 -0.98 0.11 -9.06
N ARG A 61 0.06 -0.57 -8.54
CA ARG A 61 1.39 -0.56 -9.17
C ARG A 61 1.41 -1.19 -10.56
N GLN A 62 0.66 -2.26 -10.79
CA GLN A 62 0.53 -2.89 -12.11
C GLN A 62 -0.13 -1.95 -13.13
N LEU A 63 -1.16 -1.21 -12.73
CA LEU A 63 -1.80 -0.20 -13.57
C LEU A 63 -0.89 1.01 -13.80
N LEU A 64 -0.15 1.42 -12.77
CA LEU A 64 0.81 2.53 -12.85
C LEU A 64 1.92 2.23 -13.85
N ALA A 65 2.45 0.99 -13.84
CA ALA A 65 3.44 0.54 -14.82
C ALA A 65 2.90 0.54 -16.27
N LYS A 66 1.57 0.49 -16.44
CA LYS A 66 0.89 0.61 -17.74
C LYS A 66 0.49 2.05 -18.09
N ASN A 67 0.80 3.02 -17.22
CA ASN A 67 0.32 4.42 -17.30
C ASN A 67 -1.21 4.54 -17.35
N ASP A 68 -1.95 3.55 -16.83
CA ASP A 68 -3.42 3.53 -16.88
C ASP A 68 -4.01 4.27 -15.66
N LEU A 69 -3.86 5.59 -15.67
CA LEU A 69 -4.36 6.47 -14.61
C LEU A 69 -5.89 6.43 -14.49
N THR A 70 -6.59 6.19 -15.60
CA THR A 70 -8.05 6.06 -15.63
C THR A 70 -8.51 4.87 -14.79
N ALA A 71 -7.86 3.72 -14.93
CA ALA A 71 -8.18 2.55 -14.12
C ALA A 71 -7.72 2.69 -12.64
N ILE A 72 -6.74 3.54 -12.35
CA ILE A 72 -6.28 3.83 -10.98
C ILE A 72 -7.23 4.77 -10.25
N ALA A 73 -7.83 5.74 -10.96
CA ALA A 73 -8.66 6.79 -10.39
C ALA A 73 -9.72 6.32 -9.38
N PRO A 74 -10.49 5.23 -9.62
CA PRO A 74 -11.46 4.75 -8.64
C PRO A 74 -10.86 3.96 -7.47
N LEU A 75 -9.58 3.57 -7.54
CA LEU A 75 -8.92 2.73 -6.54
C LEU A 75 -8.18 3.52 -5.46
N VAL A 76 -7.99 4.83 -5.65
CA VAL A 76 -7.20 5.68 -4.76
C VAL A 76 -7.89 7.03 -4.53
N PRO A 77 -7.62 7.72 -3.41
CA PRO A 77 -8.07 9.09 -3.22
C PRO A 77 -7.55 10.03 -4.31
N ALA A 78 -8.29 11.11 -4.61
CA ALA A 78 -7.92 12.08 -5.64
C ALA A 78 -6.51 12.68 -5.45
N VAL A 79 -6.13 12.96 -4.20
CA VAL A 79 -4.78 13.46 -3.85
C VAL A 79 -3.68 12.45 -4.21
N THR A 80 -3.96 11.16 -4.04
CA THR A 80 -3.03 10.08 -4.42
C THR A 80 -2.96 9.95 -5.92
N LEU A 81 -4.08 10.05 -6.64
CA LEU A 81 -4.08 10.04 -8.10
C LEU A 81 -3.24 11.19 -8.68
N HIS A 82 -3.42 12.39 -8.15
CA HIS A 82 -2.63 13.57 -8.55
C HIS A 82 -1.14 13.38 -8.26
N TYR A 83 -0.78 12.83 -7.10
CA TYR A 83 0.60 12.48 -6.80
C TYR A 83 1.18 11.48 -7.81
N LEU A 84 0.42 10.45 -8.18
CA LEU A 84 0.86 9.43 -9.15
C LEU A 84 1.01 10.01 -10.57
N GLN A 85 0.14 10.94 -10.97
CA GLN A 85 0.28 11.69 -12.21
C GLN A 85 1.60 12.46 -12.25
N ASN A 86 1.87 13.26 -11.22
CA ASN A 86 3.11 14.02 -11.12
C ASN A 86 4.32 13.09 -11.13
N LEU A 87 4.29 11.98 -10.41
CA LEU A 87 5.38 10.99 -10.38
C LEU A 87 5.71 10.47 -11.79
N LEU A 88 4.69 10.16 -12.59
CA LEU A 88 4.88 9.70 -13.97
C LEU A 88 5.46 10.81 -14.86
N GLU A 89 5.00 12.05 -14.73
CA GLU A 89 5.52 13.19 -15.50
C GLU A 89 7.01 13.43 -15.24
N HIS A 90 7.42 13.43 -13.96
CA HIS A 90 8.83 13.56 -13.58
C HIS A 90 9.66 12.40 -14.12
N SER A 91 9.17 11.15 -14.02
CA SER A 91 9.89 9.98 -14.54
C SER A 91 10.11 10.06 -16.06
N ARG A 92 9.16 10.65 -16.81
CA ARG A 92 9.28 10.87 -18.25
C ARG A 92 10.28 11.97 -18.58
N GLN A 93 10.32 13.04 -17.79
CA GLN A 93 11.30 14.12 -17.94
C GLN A 93 12.72 13.61 -17.68
N ASP A 94 12.91 12.81 -16.62
CA ASP A 94 14.19 12.18 -16.30
C ASP A 94 14.65 11.25 -17.42
N ALA A 95 13.74 10.42 -17.95
CA ALA A 95 14.04 9.54 -19.08
C ALA A 95 14.41 10.33 -20.35
N ALA A 96 13.71 11.43 -20.64
CA ALA A 96 14.00 12.29 -21.78
C ALA A 96 15.32 13.07 -21.61
N ALA A 97 15.66 13.50 -20.40
CA ALA A 97 16.93 14.17 -20.09
C ALA A 97 18.12 13.22 -20.28
N ARG A 98 17.99 11.97 -19.84
CA ARG A 98 19.01 10.92 -20.05
C ARG A 98 19.27 10.60 -21.53
N GLN A 99 18.27 10.79 -22.39
CA GLN A 99 18.43 10.58 -23.84
C GLN A 99 19.08 11.77 -24.56
N LYS A 100 19.15 12.95 -23.93
CA LYS A 100 19.65 14.20 -24.54
C LYS A 100 21.10 14.54 -24.19
N THR A 101 21.73 13.85 -23.24
CA THR A 101 23.17 14.01 -22.94
C THR A 101 23.97 13.09 -23.86
N PRO A 102 24.66 13.60 -24.90
CA PRO A 102 25.59 12.78 -25.67
C PRO A 102 26.86 12.55 -24.83
N ALA A 103 27.48 11.39 -25.02
CA ALA A 103 28.80 11.06 -24.49
C ALA A 103 29.90 11.97 -25.08
#